data_AF-A0A518CGP1-F1
#
_entry.id   AF-A0A518CGP1-F1
#
_cell.length_a   1.000
_cell.length_b   1.000
_cell.length_c   1.000
_cell.angle_alpha   90.00
_cell.angle_beta   90.00
_cell.angle_gamma   90.00
#
_symmetry.space_group_name_H-M   'P 1'
#
loop_
_entity.id
_entity.type
_entity.pdbx_description
1 polymer ?
#
loop_
_entity_poly.entity_id
_entity_poly.type
_entity_poly.pdbx_seq_one_letter_code
_entity_poly.pdbx_strand_id
1 'polypeptide(L)'
;MQKTEFLELLDELFDLQPGTVQATDDIQKIPGWGSLSFVGLIALIDEEYGVEISPTQILGSGQVNELITQIQTALTARQAA
;
A
#
# COMPACT_ATOMS: atom_id res chain seq x y z
N MET A 1 0.95 -11.96 -2.07
CA MET A 1 -0.22 -11.10 -2.36
C MET A 1 -0.37 -10.93 -3.86
N GLN A 2 -1.61 -10.78 -4.34
CA GLN A 2 -1.88 -10.41 -5.72
C GLN A 2 -1.82 -8.88 -5.87
N LYS A 3 -1.21 -8.39 -6.95
CA LYS A 3 -1.10 -6.94 -7.21
C LYS A 3 -2.49 -6.27 -7.32
N THR A 4 -3.43 -6.93 -7.99
CA THR A 4 -4.79 -6.42 -8.20
C THR A 4 -5.54 -6.23 -6.88
N GLU A 5 -5.44 -7.22 -5.98
CA GLU A 5 -6.05 -7.20 -4.65
C GLU A 5 -5.58 -5.98 -3.82
N PHE A 6 -4.28 -5.68 -3.85
CA PHE A 6 -3.77 -4.49 -3.16
C PHE A 6 -4.30 -3.18 -3.77
N LEU A 7 -4.44 -3.10 -5.09
CA LEU A 7 -4.99 -1.91 -5.75
C LEU A 7 -6.48 -1.72 -5.40
N GLU A 8 -7.25 -2.80 -5.35
CA GLU A 8 -8.66 -2.78 -4.93
C GLU A 8 -8.80 -2.32 -3.47
N LEU A 9 -7.92 -2.80 -2.58
CA LEU A 9 -7.86 -2.36 -1.19
C LEU A 9 -7.49 -0.87 -1.05
N LEU A 10 -6.62 -0.34 -1.93
CA LEU A 10 -6.35 1.09 -1.98
C LEU A 10 -7.57 1.87 -2.47
N ASP A 11 -8.25 1.41 -3.53
CA ASP A 11 -9.48 2.04 -4.00
C ASP A 11 -10.51 2.12 -2.87
N GLU A 12 -10.68 1.06 -2.08
CA GLU A 12 -11.57 1.05 -0.91
C GLU A 12 -11.11 1.99 0.19
N LEU A 13 -9.82 1.98 0.56
CA LEU A 13 -9.25 2.85 1.60
C LEU A 13 -9.44 4.34 1.29
N PHE A 14 -9.32 4.72 0.01
CA PHE A 14 -9.46 6.10 -0.45
C PHE A 14 -10.90 6.46 -0.87
N ASP A 15 -11.87 5.56 -0.71
CA ASP A 15 -13.27 5.74 -1.13
C ASP A 15 -13.37 6.11 -2.64
N LEU A 16 -12.60 5.39 -3.46
CA LEU A 16 -12.52 5.54 -4.92
C LEU A 16 -13.24 4.39 -5.63
N GLN A 17 -13.52 4.59 -6.91
CA GLN A 17 -14.10 3.52 -7.73
C GLN A 17 -13.05 2.42 -7.98
N PRO A 18 -13.43 1.13 -8.00
CA PRO A 18 -12.49 0.06 -8.32
C PRO A 18 -11.78 0.26 -9.66
N GLY A 19 -10.46 0.10 -9.66
CA GLY A 19 -9.59 0.35 -10.81
C GLY A 19 -9.18 1.81 -11.00
N THR A 20 -9.43 2.69 -10.02
CA THR A 20 -8.99 4.10 -10.08
C THR A 20 -7.49 4.19 -9.82
N VAL A 21 -7.01 3.57 -8.75
CA VAL A 21 -5.60 3.56 -8.39
C VAL A 21 -4.82 2.63 -9.31
N GLN A 22 -3.80 3.17 -9.96
CA GLN A 22 -2.87 2.42 -10.80
C GLN A 22 -1.52 2.25 -10.11
N ALA A 23 -0.83 1.18 -10.48
CA ALA A 23 0.48 0.89 -9.89
C ALA A 23 1.56 1.94 -10.23
N THR A 24 1.38 2.67 -11.32
CA THR A 24 2.26 3.77 -11.74
C THR A 24 1.92 5.10 -11.08
N ASP A 25 0.83 5.16 -10.31
CA ASP A 25 0.44 6.38 -9.63
C ASP A 25 1.36 6.66 -8.44
N ASP A 26 1.54 7.94 -8.18
CA ASP A 26 2.24 8.41 -7.00
C ASP A 26 1.31 8.31 -5.79
N ILE A 27 1.71 7.53 -4.79
CA ILE A 27 0.89 7.24 -3.60
C ILE A 27 0.45 8.54 -2.90
N GLN A 28 1.31 9.56 -2.91
CA GLN A 28 1.06 10.85 -2.25
C GLN A 28 0.17 11.77 -3.08
N LYS A 29 -0.08 11.42 -4.34
CA LYS A 29 -0.98 12.17 -5.24
C LYS A 29 -2.35 11.51 -5.42
N ILE A 30 -2.58 10.34 -4.80
CA ILE A 30 -3.89 9.70 -4.83
C ILE A 30 -4.93 10.65 -4.19
N PRO A 31 -6.08 10.88 -4.84
CA PRO A 31 -7.15 11.68 -4.25
C PRO A 31 -7.55 11.14 -2.88
N GLY A 32 -7.64 12.01 -1.88
CA GLY A 32 -7.92 11.59 -0.49
C GLY A 32 -6.68 11.32 0.36
N TRP A 33 -5.47 11.45 -0.20
CA TRP A 33 -4.23 11.35 0.59
C TRP A 33 -4.16 12.40 1.71
N GLY A 34 -3.91 11.93 2.93
CA GLY A 34 -3.71 12.74 4.13
C GLY A 34 -3.27 11.89 5.32
N SER A 35 -3.13 12.50 6.51
CA SER A 35 -2.66 11.78 7.70
C SER A 35 -3.55 10.61 8.11
N LEU A 36 -4.88 10.71 7.90
CA LEU A 36 -5.81 9.64 8.23
C LEU A 36 -5.69 8.45 7.27
N SER A 37 -5.67 8.71 5.95
CA SER A 37 -5.48 7.65 4.95
C SER A 37 -4.09 7.03 5.05
N PHE A 38 -3.08 7.80 5.47
CA PHE A 38 -1.73 7.30 5.73
C PHE A 38 -1.70 6.30 6.89
N VAL A 39 -2.35 6.63 8.01
CA VAL A 39 -2.48 5.70 9.15
C VAL A 39 -3.32 4.49 8.76
N GLY A 40 -4.40 4.69 8.01
CA GLY A 40 -5.23 3.61 7.47
C GLY A 40 -4.45 2.68 6.54
N LEU A 41 -3.55 3.21 5.70
CA LEU A 41 -2.67 2.42 4.86
C LEU A 41 -1.71 1.55 5.67
N ILE A 42 -1.11 2.10 6.73
CA ILE A 42 -0.24 1.34 7.63
C ILE A 42 -1.02 0.18 8.29
N ALA A 43 -2.21 0.50 8.83
CA ALA A 43 -3.07 -0.50 9.46
C ALA A 43 -3.50 -1.59 8.47
N LEU A 44 -3.91 -1.20 7.25
CA LEU A 44 -4.31 -2.12 6.19
C LEU A 44 -3.19 -3.10 5.83
N ILE A 45 -1.95 -2.62 5.71
CA ILE A 45 -0.80 -3.47 5.38
C ILE A 45 -0.50 -4.45 6.53
N ASP A 46 -0.59 -4.00 7.78
CA ASP A 46 -0.39 -4.86 8.96
C ASP A 46 -1.50 -5.91 9.10
N GLU A 47 -2.77 -5.51 8.94
CA GLU A 47 -3.92 -6.41 9.10
C GLU A 47 -4.02 -7.44 7.96
N GLU A 48 -3.89 -7.01 6.70
CA GLU A 48 -4.09 -7.89 5.53
C GLU A 48 -2.88 -8.78 5.26
N TYR A 49 -1.67 -8.30 5.53
CA TYR A 49 -0.44 -8.99 5.15
C TYR A 49 0.44 -9.37 6.34
N GLY A 50 0.18 -8.86 7.55
CA GLY A 50 1.01 -9.11 8.72
C GLY A 50 2.43 -8.58 8.55
N VAL A 51 2.64 -7.51 7.80
CA VAL A 51 3.97 -6.93 7.64
C VAL A 51 3.98 -5.50 8.11
N GLU A 52 5.03 -5.14 8.84
CA GLU A 52 5.23 -3.78 9.30
C GLU A 52 6.12 -3.05 8.28
N ILE A 53 5.57 -2.04 7.62
CA ILE A 53 6.32 -1.14 6.74
C ILE A 53 6.45 0.21 7.44
N SER A 54 7.68 0.71 7.57
CA SER A 54 7.91 1.95 8.30
C SER A 54 7.31 3.16 7.57
N PRO A 55 6.89 4.21 8.29
CA PRO A 55 6.37 5.44 7.69
C PRO A 55 7.32 6.07 6.66
N THR A 56 8.63 6.02 6.92
CA THR A 56 9.66 6.55 6.02
C THR A 56 9.78 5.74 4.73
N GLN A 57 9.56 4.42 4.79
CA GLN A 57 9.50 3.55 3.61
C GLN A 57 8.29 3.89 2.74
N ILE A 58 7.10 4.09 3.34
CA ILE A 58 5.89 4.47 2.60
C ILE A 58 6.06 5.85 1.94
N LEU A 59 6.56 6.85 2.69
CA LEU A 59 6.80 8.19 2.16
C LEU A 59 7.94 8.23 1.13
N GLY A 60 8.89 7.30 1.21
CA GLY A 60 9.94 7.12 0.22
C GLY A 60 9.50 6.32 -1.00
N SER A 61 8.35 5.66 -0.94
CA SER A 61 7.75 4.94 -2.06
C SER A 61 7.13 5.98 -2.99
N GLY A 62 7.80 6.26 -4.10
CA GLY A 62 7.31 7.25 -5.06
C GLY A 62 6.07 6.76 -5.77
N GLN A 63 6.05 5.49 -6.19
CA GLN A 63 4.93 4.87 -6.88
C GLN A 63 4.30 3.74 -6.07
N VAL A 64 3.01 3.49 -6.28
CA VAL A 64 2.28 2.36 -5.69
C VAL A 64 3.01 1.02 -5.96
N ASN A 65 3.61 0.85 -7.14
CA ASN A 65 4.38 -0.35 -7.48
C ASN A 65 5.63 -0.55 -6.59
N GLU A 66 6.26 0.52 -6.13
CA GLU A 66 7.40 0.44 -5.20
C GLU A 66 6.94 -0.01 -3.82
N LEU A 67 5.80 0.50 -3.35
CA LEU A 67 5.19 0.05 -2.10
C LEU A 67 4.80 -1.43 -2.16
N ILE A 68 4.17 -1.86 -3.26
CA ILE A 68 3.86 -3.29 -3.53
C ILE A 68 5.12 -4.14 -3.43
N THR A 69 6.22 -3.69 -4.04
CA THR A 69 7.49 -4.43 -4.03
C THR A 69 8.06 -4.54 -2.61
N GLN A 70 7.94 -3.49 -1.80
CA GLN A 70 8.39 -3.49 -0.41
C GLN A 70 7.58 -4.47 0.46
N ILE A 71 6.25 -4.47 0.31
CA ILE A 71 5.35 -5.41 0.99
C ILE A 71 5.68 -6.86 0.58
N GLN A 72 5.86 -7.13 -0.72
CA GLN A 72 6.26 -8.46 -1.20
C GLN A 72 7.62 -8.91 -0.64
N THR A 73 8.57 -7.99 -0.54
CA THR A 73 9.89 -8.27 0.04
C THR A 73 9.77 -8.63 1.51
N ALA A 74 8.99 -7.86 2.29
CA ALA A 74 8.73 -8.13 3.70
C ALA A 74 7.99 -9.46 3.92
N LEU A 75 6.98 -9.77 3.09
CA LEU A 75 6.26 -11.04 3.11
C LEU A 75 7.19 -12.23 2.87
N THR A 76 8.07 -12.12 1.87
CA THR A 76 9.02 -13.18 1.53
C THR A 76 10.01 -13.39 2.68
N ALA A 77 10.52 -12.32 3.28
CA ALA A 77 11.43 -12.38 4.43
C ALA A 77 10.75 -13.01 5.66
N ARG A 78 9.48 -12.70 5.92
CA ARG A 78 8.68 -13.29 7.01
C ARG A 78 8.43 -14.78 6.80
N GLN A 79 8.15 -15.23 5.58
CA GLN A 79 7.89 -16.64 5.28
C GLN A 79 9.15 -17.51 5.32
N ALA A 80 10.33 -16.90 5.21
CA ALA A 80 11.62 -17.58 5.27
C ALA A 80 12.20 -17.70 6.70
N ALA A 81 11.56 -17.06 7.69
CA ALA A 81 11.94 -17.05 9.10
C ALA A 81 11.12 -18.07 9.91
#